data_AF-A0A1S1D8C0-F1
#
_entry.id   AF-A0A1S1D8C0-F1
#
_cell.length_a   1.000
_cell.length_b   1.000
_cell.length_c   1.000
_cell.angle_alpha   90.00
_cell.angle_beta   90.00
_cell.angle_gamma   90.00
#
_symmetry.space_group_name_H-M   'P 1'
#
loop_
_entity.id
_entity.type
_entity.pdbx_description
1 polymer ?
#
loop_
_entity_poly.entity_id
_entity_poly.type
_entity_poly.pdbx_seq_one_letter_code
_entity_poly.pdbx_strand_id
1 'polypeptide(L)'
;MAQFNVDSEVIAAKSAQARSYVASITADVNGMTASLHDLQSSWTGSASANFQGVLDQWHATQRQVEASITQINEALTRAGVNYADTEQANASMFVG
;
A
#
# COMPACT_ATOMS: atom_id res chain seq x y z
N MET A 1 -5.04 -29.18 -17.39
CA MET A 1 -4.47 -27.90 -17.85
C MET A 1 -5.25 -26.65 -17.41
N ALA A 2 -6.30 -26.74 -16.59
CA ALA A 2 -7.07 -25.56 -16.15
C ALA A 2 -6.53 -24.85 -14.88
N GLN A 3 -5.71 -25.53 -14.08
CA GLN A 3 -5.35 -25.06 -12.73
C GLN A 3 -4.41 -23.84 -12.73
N PHE A 4 -3.39 -23.82 -13.61
CA PHE A 4 -2.47 -22.69 -13.72
C PHE A 4 -3.15 -21.38 -14.14
N ASN A 5 -4.12 -21.44 -15.06
CA ASN A 5 -4.84 -20.25 -15.54
C ASN A 5 -5.75 -19.66 -14.43
N VAL A 6 -6.42 -20.54 -13.66
CA VAL A 6 -7.27 -20.14 -12.53
C VAL A 6 -6.44 -19.52 -11.40
N ASP A 7 -5.28 -20.10 -11.06
CA ASP A 7 -4.40 -19.57 -10.03
C ASP A 7 -3.86 -18.16 -10.41
N SER A 8 -3.59 -17.94 -11.70
CA SER A 8 -3.14 -16.65 -12.25
C SER A 8 -4.17 -15.54 -12.11
N GLU A 9 -5.43 -15.80 -12.49
CA GLU A 9 -6.53 -14.84 -12.37
C GLU A 9 -6.81 -14.49 -10.90
N VAL A 10 -6.74 -15.47 -10.00
CA VAL A 10 -6.90 -15.26 -8.56
C VAL A 10 -5.80 -14.34 -8.03
N ILE A 11 -4.54 -14.56 -8.40
CA ILE A 11 -3.42 -13.74 -7.92
C ILE A 11 -3.48 -12.32 -8.48
N ALA A 12 -3.86 -12.15 -9.75
CA ALA A 12 -4.09 -10.84 -10.34
C ALA A 12 -5.21 -10.08 -9.59
N ALA A 13 -6.34 -10.75 -9.31
CA ALA A 13 -7.45 -10.16 -8.57
C ALA A 13 -7.07 -9.77 -7.14
N LYS A 14 -6.34 -10.64 -6.41
CA LYS A 14 -5.84 -10.35 -5.05
C LYS A 14 -4.84 -9.21 -5.04
N SER A 15 -3.99 -9.10 -6.07
CA SER A 15 -3.05 -7.99 -6.22
C SER A 15 -3.76 -6.66 -6.47
N ALA A 16 -4.80 -6.66 -7.30
CA ALA A 16 -5.65 -5.48 -7.50
C ALA A 16 -6.37 -5.06 -6.21
N GLN A 17 -6.90 -6.03 -5.46
CA GLN A 17 -7.52 -5.78 -4.16
C GLN A 17 -6.53 -5.17 -3.16
N ALA A 18 -5.30 -5.69 -3.09
CA ALA A 18 -4.25 -5.15 -2.23
C ALA A 18 -3.88 -3.70 -2.60
N ARG A 19 -3.79 -3.37 -3.89
CA ARG A 19 -3.56 -1.99 -4.37
C ARG A 19 -4.69 -1.05 -3.95
N SER A 20 -5.94 -1.51 -3.97
CA SER A 20 -7.08 -0.74 -3.49
C SER A 20 -6.96 -0.40 -2.00
N TYR A 21 -6.60 -1.38 -1.16
CA TYR A 21 -6.37 -1.14 0.27
C TYR A 21 -5.21 -0.17 0.52
N VAL A 22 -4.13 -0.27 -0.24
CA VAL A 22 -3.01 0.68 -0.17
C VAL A 22 -3.46 2.11 -0.47
N ALA A 23 -4.29 2.30 -1.49
CA ALA A 23 -4.82 3.61 -1.84
C ALA A 23 -5.71 4.18 -0.73
N SER A 24 -6.60 3.36 -0.15
CA SER A 24 -7.44 3.78 0.99
C SER A 24 -6.61 4.15 2.22
N ILE A 25 -5.63 3.32 2.61
CA ILE A 25 -4.74 3.59 3.75
C ILE A 25 -3.98 4.90 3.52
N THR A 26 -3.49 5.14 2.31
CA THR A 26 -2.79 6.39 1.96
C THR A 26 -3.71 7.60 2.14
N ALA A 27 -4.96 7.51 1.68
CA ALA A 27 -5.95 8.57 1.86
C ALA A 27 -6.25 8.83 3.34
N ASP A 28 -6.43 7.78 4.14
CA ASP A 28 -6.72 7.88 5.57
C ASP A 28 -5.55 8.49 6.35
N VAL A 29 -4.30 8.13 6.03
CA VAL A 29 -3.09 8.72 6.62
C VAL A 29 -2.98 10.21 6.27
N ASN A 30 -3.24 10.59 5.03
CA ASN A 30 -3.24 11.99 4.62
C ASN A 30 -4.35 12.77 5.34
N GLY A 31 -5.54 12.18 5.46
CA GLY A 31 -6.67 12.75 6.20
C GLY A 31 -6.34 13.00 7.67
N MET A 32 -5.79 11.98 8.35
CA MET A 32 -5.37 12.10 9.75
C MET A 32 -4.31 13.20 9.94
N THR A 33 -3.34 13.29 9.03
CA THR A 33 -2.30 14.33 9.07
C THR A 33 -2.91 15.73 8.99
N ALA A 34 -3.86 15.94 8.07
CA ALA A 34 -4.58 17.21 7.94
C ALA A 34 -5.41 17.54 9.20
N SER A 35 -6.13 16.56 9.75
CA SER A 35 -6.91 16.74 10.99
C SER A 35 -6.04 17.09 12.19
N LEU A 36 -4.86 16.45 12.34
CA LEU A 36 -3.94 16.77 13.43
C LEU A 36 -3.33 18.17 13.28
N HIS A 37 -3.01 18.59 12.05
CA HIS A 37 -2.52 19.95 11.81
C HIS A 37 -3.59 21.01 12.11
N ASP A 38 -4.84 20.78 11.69
CA ASP A 38 -5.97 21.66 12.01
C ASP A 38 -6.18 21.76 13.53
N LEU A 39 -6.15 20.61 14.22
CA LEU A 39 -6.25 20.56 15.67
C LEU A 39 -5.10 21.32 16.34
N GLN A 40 -3.86 21.19 15.88
CA GLN A 40 -2.72 21.95 16.39
C GLN A 40 -2.92 23.46 16.26
N SER A 41 -3.53 23.93 15.16
CA SER A 41 -3.82 25.35 14.95
C SER A 41 -4.87 25.91 15.93
N SER A 42 -5.78 25.05 16.42
CA SER A 42 -6.85 25.43 17.34
C SER A 42 -6.43 25.45 18.81
N TRP A 43 -5.30 24.82 19.17
CA TRP A 43 -4.82 24.76 20.55
C TRP A 43 -3.82 25.89 20.81
N THR A 44 -4.11 26.75 21.79
CA THR A 44 -3.20 27.83 22.23
C THR A 44 -2.68 27.58 23.65
N GLY A 45 -1.44 27.98 23.93
CA GLY A 45 -0.85 27.93 25.27
C GLY A 45 -0.09 26.64 25.56
N SER A 46 0.00 26.23 26.83
CA SER A 46 0.77 25.04 27.25
C SER A 46 0.26 23.73 26.63
N ALA A 47 -1.00 23.69 26.22
CA ALA A 47 -1.61 22.53 25.57
C ALA A 47 -1.02 22.27 24.16
N SER A 48 -0.53 23.30 23.48
CA SER A 48 0.14 23.18 22.17
C SER A 48 1.45 22.39 22.27
N ALA A 49 2.20 22.55 23.38
CA ALA A 49 3.47 21.84 23.58
C ALA A 49 3.26 20.32 23.74
N ASN A 50 2.22 19.91 24.47
CA ASN A 50 1.85 18.49 24.59
C ASN A 50 1.36 17.92 23.25
N PHE A 51 0.64 18.72 22.46
CA PHE A 51 0.16 18.32 21.14
C PHE A 51 1.29 18.13 20.13
N GLN A 52 2.39 18.88 20.25
CA GLN A 52 3.58 18.69 19.42
C GLN A 52 4.14 17.26 19.54
N GLY A 53 4.18 16.71 20.75
CA GLY A 53 4.62 15.31 20.95
C GLY A 53 3.71 14.28 20.26
N VAL A 54 2.40 14.57 20.18
CA VAL A 54 1.45 13.73 19.44
C VAL A 54 1.72 13.79 17.93
N LEU A 55 1.99 14.99 17.40
CA LEU A 55 2.37 15.17 15.99
C LEU A 55 3.67 14.45 15.64
N ASP A 56 4.69 14.55 16.49
CA ASP A 56 5.98 13.89 16.26
C ASP A 56 5.81 12.36 16.21
N GLN A 57 5.02 11.81 17.14
CA GLN A 57 4.68 10.39 17.14
C GLN A 57 3.86 9.99 15.90
N TRP A 58 2.92 10.84 15.47
CA TRP A 58 2.17 10.62 14.25
C TRP A 58 3.06 10.59 13.01
N HIS A 59 3.99 11.52 12.86
CA HIS A 59 4.94 11.55 11.75
C HIS A 59 5.84 10.30 11.71
N ALA A 60 6.21 9.75 12.86
CA ALA A 60 6.91 8.46 12.91
C ALA A 60 6.03 7.32 12.38
N THR A 61 4.76 7.27 12.79
CA THR A 61 3.78 6.28 12.31
C THR A 61 3.52 6.42 10.81
N GLN A 62 3.34 7.63 10.30
CA GLN A 62 3.16 7.92 8.87
C GLN A 62 4.31 7.32 8.05
N ARG A 63 5.56 7.58 8.43
CA ARG A 63 6.74 7.05 7.73
C ARG A 63 6.77 5.51 7.73
N GLN A 64 6.34 4.88 8.82
CA GLN A 64 6.25 3.43 8.89
C GLN A 64 5.18 2.88 7.92
N VAL A 65 4.05 3.56 7.77
CA VAL A 65 3.01 3.19 6.81
C VAL A 65 3.51 3.34 5.38
N GLU A 66 4.15 4.47 5.05
CA GLU A 66 4.74 4.71 3.72
C GLU A 66 5.79 3.64 3.35
N ALA A 67 6.66 3.27 4.30
CA ALA A 67 7.63 2.20 4.11
C ALA A 67 6.96 0.85 3.84
N SER A 68 5.90 0.52 4.60
CA SER A 68 5.15 -0.72 4.45
C SER A 68 4.42 -0.78 3.10
N ILE A 69 3.82 0.33 2.67
CA ILE A 69 3.17 0.46 1.37
C ILE A 69 4.17 0.28 0.23
N THR A 70 5.37 0.85 0.34
CA THR A 70 6.44 0.68 -0.65
C THR A 70 6.81 -0.79 -0.79
N GLN A 71 7.04 -1.49 0.32
CA GLN A 71 7.35 -2.92 0.32
C GLN A 71 6.22 -3.78 -0.29
N ILE A 72 4.96 -3.46 0.02
CA ILE A 72 3.80 -4.13 -0.57
C ILE A 72 3.77 -3.92 -2.07
N ASN A 73 3.92 -2.67 -2.55
CA ASN A 73 3.90 -2.36 -3.97
C ASN A 73 5.01 -3.08 -4.74
N GLU A 74 6.23 -3.13 -4.18
CA GLU A 74 7.32 -3.90 -4.76
C GLU A 74 7.02 -5.41 -4.83
N ALA A 75 6.46 -5.98 -3.76
CA ALA A 75 6.08 -7.39 -3.72
C ALA A 75 5.00 -7.70 -4.77
N LEU A 76 4.01 -6.82 -4.92
CA LEU A 76 2.94 -6.96 -5.91
C LEU A 76 3.47 -6.81 -7.35
N THR A 77 4.42 -5.91 -7.60
CA THR A 77 5.07 -5.77 -8.90
C THR A 77 5.90 -7.01 -9.25
N ARG A 78 6.70 -7.53 -8.31
CA ARG A 78 7.45 -8.77 -8.51
C ARG A 78 6.54 -9.96 -8.78
N ALA A 79 5.42 -10.07 -8.05
CA ALA A 79 4.41 -11.09 -8.31
C ALA A 79 3.83 -10.97 -9.73
N GLY A 80 3.52 -9.75 -10.19
CA GLY A 80 3.03 -9.51 -11.54
C GLY A 80 4.01 -9.86 -12.66
N VAL A 81 5.30 -9.51 -12.51
CA VAL A 81 6.36 -9.80 -13.51
C VAL A 81 6.61 -11.30 -13.63
N ASN A 82 6.78 -12.00 -12.50
CA ASN A 82 6.98 -13.46 -12.49
C ASN A 82 5.81 -14.20 -13.17
N TYR A 83 4.59 -13.66 -13.07
CA TYR A 83 3.42 -14.24 -13.72
C TYR A 83 3.43 -14.05 -15.25
N ALA A 84 3.74 -12.85 -15.74
CA ALA A 84 3.79 -12.57 -17.18
C ALA A 84 4.83 -13.46 -17.90
N ASP A 85 6.00 -13.64 -17.29
CA ASP A 85 7.05 -14.50 -17.83
C ASP A 85 6.65 -15.99 -17.84
N THR A 86 5.95 -16.45 -16.80
CA THR A 86 5.48 -17.84 -16.70
C THR A 86 4.43 -18.16 -17.77
N GLU A 87 3.49 -17.23 -18.01
CA GLU A 87 2.46 -17.43 -19.03
C GLU A 87 3.06 -17.43 -20.45
N GLN A 88 4.00 -16.53 -20.73
CA GLN A 88 4.69 -16.49 -22.02
C GLN A 88 5.51 -17.77 -22.26
N ALA A 89 6.19 -18.29 -21.24
CA ALA A 89 6.92 -19.55 -21.33
C ALA A 89 5.98 -20.72 -21.62
N ASN A 90 4.86 -20.83 -20.90
CA ASN A 90 3.86 -21.87 -21.13
C ASN A 90 3.24 -21.78 -22.53
N ALA A 91 2.87 -20.58 -22.98
CA ALA A 91 2.33 -20.37 -24.33
C ALA A 91 3.30 -20.82 -25.42
N SER A 92 4.61 -20.56 -25.25
CA SER A 92 5.64 -20.98 -26.20
C SER A 92 5.81 -22.50 -26.30
N MET A 93 5.48 -23.27 -25.25
CA MET A 93 5.54 -24.73 -25.27
C MET A 93 4.47 -25.38 -26.14
N PHE A 94 3.37 -24.68 -26.43
CA PHE A 94 2.29 -25.17 -27.28
C PHE A 94 2.38 -24.68 -28.74
N VAL A 95 3.42 -23.92 -29.08
CA VAL A 95 3.68 -23.41 -30.45
C VAL A 95 4.75 -24.26 -31.18
N GLY A 96 5.04 -25.46 -30.69
CA GLY A 96 5.94 -26.46 -31.31
C GLY A 96 5.21 -27.52 -32.10
#